data_AF-A0A0D4HRI3-F1
#
_entry.id   AF-A0A0D4HRI3-F1
#
_cell.length_a   1.000
_cell.length_b   1.000
_cell.length_c   1.000
_cell.angle_alpha   90.00
_cell.angle_beta   90.00
_cell.angle_gamma   90.00
#
_symmetry.space_group_name_H-M   'P 1'
#
loop_
_entity.id
_entity.type
_entity.pdbx_description
1 polymer ?
#
loop_
_entity_poly.entity_id
_entity_poly.type
_entity_poly.pdbx_seq_one_letter_code
_entity_poly.pdbx_strand_id
1 'polypeptide(L)'
;ALSGGGAKGLAHIGVLKVLEEAGVKIDYISGNSMGSIVGGLYAVGYDARFLRHLAQTTDWQSVLSDHISRRGYSLEEKDESEKYVAVFPICNWRLGFPGGLLSG
;
A
#
# COMPACT_ATOMS: atom_id res chain seq x y z
N ALA A 1 2.69 18.03 -8.76
CA ALA A 1 1.68 17.08 -8.24
C ALA A 1 2.03 15.68 -8.71
N LEU A 2 1.85 14.67 -7.87
CA LEU A 2 2.22 13.27 -8.11
C LEU A 2 0.96 12.40 -8.21
N SER A 3 0.75 11.75 -9.35
CA SER A 3 -0.41 10.87 -9.54
C SER A 3 -0.28 9.55 -8.76
N GLY A 4 -1.41 8.86 -8.59
CA GLY A 4 -1.44 7.46 -8.17
C GLY A 4 -0.97 6.49 -9.26
N GLY A 5 -1.09 5.18 -8.99
CA GLY A 5 -0.70 4.13 -9.95
C GLY A 5 -0.11 2.86 -9.33
N GLY A 6 -0.30 2.62 -8.03
CA GLY A 6 0.28 1.48 -7.32
C GLY A 6 1.81 1.48 -7.43
N ALA A 7 2.40 0.31 -7.68
CA ALA A 7 3.86 0.15 -7.82
C ALA A 7 4.50 1.09 -8.87
N LYS A 8 3.78 1.46 -9.94
CA LYS A 8 4.30 2.38 -10.97
C LYS A 8 4.55 3.79 -10.42
N GLY A 9 3.87 4.18 -9.34
CA GLY A 9 4.06 5.48 -8.69
C GLY A 9 5.46 5.67 -8.09
N LEU A 10 6.25 4.61 -7.92
CA LEU A 10 7.65 4.70 -7.49
C LEU A 10 8.53 5.45 -8.52
N ALA A 11 8.11 5.55 -9.78
CA ALA A 11 8.79 6.35 -10.80
C ALA A 11 8.94 7.84 -10.42
N HIS A 12 8.04 8.36 -9.57
CA HIS A 12 8.14 9.73 -9.05
C HIS A 12 9.44 9.99 -8.29
N ILE A 13 10.05 8.97 -7.67
CA ILE A 13 11.36 9.08 -7.00
C ILE A 13 12.45 9.49 -7.99
N GLY A 14 12.40 8.97 -9.23
CA GLY A 14 13.34 9.34 -10.28
C GLY A 14 13.20 10.81 -10.70
N VAL A 15 11.97 11.30 -10.78
CA VAL A 15 11.70 12.71 -11.08
C VAL A 15 12.24 13.60 -9.96
N LEU A 16 11.97 13.27 -8.70
CA LEU A 16 12.48 14.01 -7.54
C LEU A 16 14.00 14.03 -7.51
N LYS A 17 14.66 12.91 -7.82
CA LYS A 17 16.13 12.84 -7.92
C LYS A 17 16.70 13.84 -8.92
N VAL A 18 16.10 13.95 -10.10
CA VAL A 18 16.57 14.89 -11.13
C VAL A 18 16.34 16.34 -10.69
N LEU A 19 15.22 16.63 -10.02
CA LEU A 19 14.94 17.97 -9.49
C LEU A 19 15.95 18.36 -8.38
N GLU A 20 16.28 17.44 -7.48
CA GLU A 20 17.33 17.63 -6.47
C GLU A 20 18.70 17.90 -7.13
N GLU A 21 19.09 17.07 -8.10
CA GLU A 21 20.36 17.20 -8.83
C GLU A 21 20.45 18.53 -9.61
N ALA A 22 19.32 19.04 -10.09
CA ALA A 22 19.21 20.34 -10.74
C ALA A 22 19.13 21.52 -9.75
N GLY A 23 19.11 21.28 -8.44
CA GLY A 23 18.99 22.31 -7.41
C GLY A 23 17.61 22.99 -7.39
N VAL A 24 16.58 22.36 -7.95
CA VAL A 24 15.22 22.88 -7.97
C VAL A 24 14.59 22.66 -6.60
N LYS A 25 14.29 23.76 -5.90
CA LYS A 25 13.58 23.71 -4.63
C LYS A 25 12.08 23.53 -4.85
N ILE A 26 11.49 22.53 -4.19
CA ILE A 26 10.05 22.27 -4.22
C ILE A 26 9.42 22.87 -2.98
N ASP A 27 8.59 23.91 -3.14
CA ASP A 27 7.89 24.55 -2.01
C ASP A 27 6.55 23.86 -1.69
N TYR A 28 5.92 23.22 -2.67
CA TYR A 28 4.65 22.52 -2.50
C TYR A 28 4.65 21.18 -3.21
N ILE A 29 4.13 20.16 -2.53
CA ILE A 29 3.92 18.84 -3.09
C ILE A 29 2.51 18.37 -2.77
N SER A 30 1.89 17.74 -3.75
CA SER A 30 0.56 17.13 -3.63
C SER A 30 0.67 15.76 -4.30
N GLY A 31 0.05 14.75 -3.70
CA GLY A 31 0.11 13.38 -4.17
C GLY A 31 -1.21 12.64 -3.93
N ASN A 32 -1.52 11.67 -4.78
CA ASN A 32 -2.63 10.73 -4.62
C ASN A 32 -2.12 9.27 -4.55
N SER A 33 -2.65 8.46 -3.62
CA SER A 33 -2.27 7.04 -3.45
C SER A 33 -0.76 6.89 -3.32
N MET A 34 -0.08 6.14 -4.21
CA MET A 34 1.38 6.01 -4.20
C MET A 34 2.10 7.36 -4.30
N GLY A 35 1.54 8.31 -5.06
CA GLY A 35 2.08 9.67 -5.12
C GLY A 35 2.03 10.40 -3.78
N SER A 36 1.05 10.11 -2.92
CA SER A 36 0.98 10.64 -1.54
C SER A 36 2.06 10.04 -0.66
N ILE A 37 2.35 8.75 -0.81
CA ILE A 37 3.41 8.07 -0.04
C ILE A 37 4.76 8.68 -0.40
N VAL A 38 5.12 8.69 -1.69
CA VAL A 38 6.41 9.24 -2.16
C VAL A 38 6.50 10.73 -1.84
N GLY A 39 5.46 11.50 -2.17
CA GLY A 39 5.47 12.95 -1.98
C GLY A 39 5.45 13.37 -0.51
N GLY A 40 4.73 12.65 0.35
CA GLY A 40 4.68 12.90 1.78
C GLY A 40 6.01 12.63 2.46
N LEU A 41 6.67 11.51 2.12
CA LEU A 41 8.01 11.21 2.62
C LEU A 41 9.03 12.26 2.14
N TYR A 42 8.97 12.66 0.88
CA TYR A 42 9.80 13.74 0.38
C TYR A 42 9.57 15.07 1.14
N ALA A 43 8.31 15.42 1.39
CA ALA A 43 7.93 16.65 2.09
C ALA A 43 8.49 16.75 3.52
N VAL A 44 8.60 15.61 4.21
CA VAL A 44 9.15 15.57 5.58
C VAL A 44 10.68 15.50 5.61
N GLY A 45 11.34 15.64 4.46
CA GLY A 45 12.79 15.84 4.35
C GLY A 45 13.61 14.63 3.91
N TYR A 46 12.97 13.53 3.48
CA TYR A 46 13.71 12.41 2.90
C TYR A 46 14.17 12.73 1.48
N ASP A 47 15.47 12.53 1.22
CA ASP A 47 16.06 12.73 -0.11
C ASP A 47 15.70 11.58 -1.07
N ALA A 48 15.86 11.81 -2.37
CA ALA A 48 15.50 10.80 -3.38
C ALA A 48 16.33 9.50 -3.26
N ARG A 49 17.53 9.56 -2.67
CA ARG A 49 18.36 8.35 -2.42
C ARG A 49 17.74 7.48 -1.34
N PHE A 50 17.30 8.08 -0.24
CA PHE A 50 16.63 7.37 0.84
C PHE A 50 15.27 6.83 0.39
N LEU A 51 14.49 7.61 -0.35
CA LEU A 51 13.24 7.14 -0.94
C LEU A 51 13.44 5.92 -1.83
N ARG A 52 14.50 5.91 -2.64
CA ARG A 52 14.87 4.75 -3.46
C ARG A 52 15.23 3.54 -2.61
N HIS A 53 15.97 3.74 -1.51
CA HIS A 53 16.31 2.65 -0.58
C HIS A 53 15.04 2.04 0.04
N LEU A 54 14.16 2.89 0.60
CA LEU A 54 12.86 2.44 1.11
C LEU A 54 12.08 1.67 0.05
N ALA A 55 12.07 2.17 -1.18
CA ALA A 55 11.34 1.52 -2.27
C ALA A 55 11.85 0.12 -2.60
N GLN A 56 13.13 -0.17 -2.35
CA GLN A 56 13.74 -1.48 -2.59
C GLN A 56 13.61 -2.43 -1.40
N THR A 57 13.49 -1.90 -0.18
CA THR A 57 13.45 -2.70 1.05
C THR A 57 12.04 -2.91 1.62
N THR A 58 11.05 -2.16 1.12
CA THR A 58 9.66 -2.27 1.58
C THR A 58 8.98 -3.52 1.03
N ASP A 59 8.28 -4.25 1.88
CA ASP A 59 7.36 -5.30 1.47
C ASP A 59 6.08 -4.68 0.89
N TRP A 60 6.10 -4.43 -0.42
CA TRP A 60 4.98 -3.85 -1.15
C TRP A 60 3.76 -4.75 -1.21
N GLN A 61 3.93 -6.06 -1.08
CA GLN A 61 2.79 -6.97 -1.06
C GLN A 61 1.98 -6.73 0.21
N SER A 62 2.64 -6.59 1.36
CA SER A 62 1.96 -6.22 2.59
C SER A 62 1.31 -4.84 2.52
N VAL A 63 2.06 -3.82 2.07
CA VAL A 63 1.60 -2.42 2.05
C VAL A 63 0.44 -2.19 1.06
N LEU A 64 0.44 -2.89 -0.08
CA LEU A 64 -0.58 -2.72 -1.12
C LEU A 64 -1.68 -3.80 -1.08
N SER A 65 -1.65 -4.70 -0.09
CA SER A 65 -2.71 -5.69 0.07
C SER A 65 -3.93 -5.10 0.77
N ASP A 66 -5.11 -5.52 0.34
CA ASP A 66 -6.38 -5.27 1.06
C ASP A 66 -6.56 -6.22 2.27
N HIS A 67 -5.54 -7.01 2.62
CA HIS A 67 -5.64 -7.99 3.67
C HIS A 67 -5.40 -7.34 5.05
N ILE A 68 -6.48 -6.90 5.67
CA ILE A 68 -6.47 -6.38 7.04
C ILE A 68 -6.41 -7.57 8.02
N SER A 69 -5.39 -7.59 8.90
CA SER A 69 -5.32 -8.57 10.00
C SER A 69 -6.57 -8.46 10.89
N ARG A 70 -7.05 -9.58 11.48
CA ARG A 70 -8.26 -9.57 12.34
C ARG A 70 -8.27 -8.48 13.43
N ARG A 71 -7.10 -8.04 13.89
CA ARG A 71 -6.97 -6.94 14.86
C ARG A 71 -7.38 -5.57 14.31
N GLY A 72 -7.26 -5.36 13.00
CA GLY A 72 -7.61 -4.12 12.30
C GLY A 72 -9.10 -3.96 12.00
N TYR A 73 -9.91 -5.01 12.17
CA TYR A 73 -11.37 -4.87 12.10
C TYR A 73 -11.91 -4.09 13.32
N SER A 74 -12.84 -3.19 13.06
CA SER A 74 -13.74 -2.65 14.08
C SER A 74 -14.53 -3.77 14.77
N LEU A 75 -15.13 -3.49 15.93
CA LEU A 75 -15.96 -4.49 16.62
C LEU A 75 -17.19 -4.89 15.77
N GLU A 76 -17.75 -3.97 14.99
CA GLU A 76 -18.87 -4.24 14.09
C GLU A 76 -18.47 -5.16 12.92
N GLU A 77 -17.32 -4.94 12.31
CA GLU A 77 -16.81 -5.82 11.24
C GLU A 77 -16.45 -7.22 11.76
N LYS A 78 -16.00 -7.33 13.02
CA LYS A 78 -15.78 -8.62 13.69
C LYS A 78 -17.10 -9.35 13.89
N ASP A 79 -18.11 -8.68 14.43
CA ASP A 79 -19.43 -9.25 14.71
C ASP A 79 -20.12 -9.74 13.42
N GLU A 80 -20.08 -8.95 12.35
CA GLU A 80 -20.59 -9.36 11.04
C GLU A 80 -19.78 -10.52 10.43
N SER A 81 -18.47 -10.61 10.68
CA SER A 81 -17.66 -11.75 10.23
C SER A 81 -17.92 -13.04 11.02
N GLU A 82 -18.33 -12.93 12.29
CA GLU A 82 -18.61 -14.07 13.19
C GLU A 82 -20.05 -14.58 13.07
N LYS A 83 -20.94 -13.79 12.44
CA LYS A 83 -22.32 -14.15 12.12
C LYS A 83 -22.43 -15.33 11.16
N TYR A 84 -21.41 -15.56 10.33
CA TYR A 84 -21.38 -16.64 9.35
C TYR A 84 -20.45 -17.76 9.82
N VAL A 85 -21.05 -18.90 10.18
CA VAL A 85 -20.33 -20.11 10.62
C VAL A 85 -19.48 -20.73 9.50
N ALA A 86 -19.83 -20.47 8.24
CA ALA A 86 -19.08 -20.92 7.07
C ALA A 86 -19.03 -19.86 5.98
N VAL A 87 -17.82 -19.54 5.51
CA VAL A 87 -17.58 -18.67 4.34
C VAL A 87 -16.96 -19.54 3.24
N PHE A 88 -17.63 -19.62 2.09
CA PHE A 88 -17.14 -20.34 0.92
C PHE A 88 -16.52 -19.35 -0.08
N PRO A 89 -15.18 -19.20 -0.10
CA PRO A 89 -14.53 -18.30 -1.04
C PRO A 89 -14.67 -18.83 -2.48
N ILE A 90 -14.91 -17.93 -3.44
CA ILE A 90 -14.86 -18.28 -4.86
C ILE A 90 -13.54 -17.76 -5.43
N CYS A 91 -12.68 -18.68 -5.88
CA CYS A 91 -11.42 -18.34 -6.55
C CYS A 91 -11.38 -18.99 -7.93
N ASN A 92 -11.20 -18.19 -8.99
CA ASN A 92 -11.16 -18.67 -10.38
C ASN A 92 -12.33 -19.59 -10.76
N TRP A 93 -13.56 -19.18 -10.44
CA TRP A 93 -14.81 -19.94 -10.68
C TRP A 93 -14.93 -21.27 -9.91
N ARG A 94 -14.01 -21.56 -9.00
CA ARG A 94 -14.07 -22.75 -8.15
C ARG A 94 -14.50 -22.35 -6.76
N LEU A 95 -15.50 -23.07 -6.23
CA LEU A 95 -15.91 -22.95 -4.84
C LEU A 95 -14.82 -23.56 -3.96
N GLY A 96 -14.27 -22.75 -3.06
CA GLY A 96 -13.32 -23.16 -2.03
C GLY A 96 -14.05 -23.56 -0.75
N PHE A 97 -13.47 -24.50 -0.01
CA PHE A 97 -14.00 -24.89 1.30
C PHE A 97 -13.52 -23.92 2.40
N PRO A 98 -14.33 -23.70 3.45
CA PRO A 98 -13.91 -22.89 4.59
C PRO A 98 -12.68 -23.51 5.24
N GLY A 99 -11.58 -22.75 5.37
CA GLY A 99 -10.33 -23.26 5.94
C GLY A 99 -10.46 -23.81 7.38
N GLY A 100 -11.45 -23.34 8.13
CA GLY A 100 -11.77 -23.84 9.48
C GLY A 100 -12.36 -25.25 9.52
N LEU A 101 -12.83 -25.79 8.38
CA LEU A 101 -13.40 -27.14 8.31
C LEU A 101 -12.34 -28.23 8.04
N LEU A 102 -11.14 -27.85 7.62
CA LEU A 102 -10.06 -28.75 7.18
C LEU A 102 -8.94 -28.95 8.22
N SER A 103 -9.10 -28.37 9.42
CA SER A 103 -8.12 -28.46 10.52
C SER A 103 -8.61 -29.27 11.73
N GLY A 104 -9.68 -30.07 11.55
CA GLY A 104 -10.14 -31.06 12.52
C GLY A 104 -9.60 -32.45 12.23
#